data_AF-A0A1F7JUM8-F1
#
_entry.id   AF-A0A1F7JUM8-F1
#
_cell.length_a   1.000
_cell.length_b   1.000
_cell.length_c   1.000
_cell.angle_alpha   90.00
_cell.angle_beta   90.00
_cell.angle_gamma   90.00
#
_symmetry.space_group_name_H-M   'P 1'
#
loop_
_entity.id
_entity.type
_entity.pdbx_description
1 polymer ?
#
loop_
_entity_poly.entity_id
_entity_poly.type
_entity_poly.pdbx_seq_one_letter_code
_entity_poly.pdbx_strand_id
1 'polypeptide(L)'
;VTLFEVFIQLGAIMAIVALYWKLVWTHRRYFMMALAGFLPTAVIGVFFYEIVKNIFFQSTVLIAFALVVVGLLFIIVEKLHLPLHKTLRDLTYHDAIICGIAQSFALLPGVSRVGVVLIVMLLMRYKRADAAVFSFLIAVPTMLGASALDFVKTDAGLLTSNVMVTLAIGAAAAFATALVSVKWLVGFLQKHDLQGFAFYRIALGFSLLFLHL
;
A
#
# COMPACT_ATOMS: atom_id res chain seq x y z
N VAL A 1 7.17 -2.40 -14.61
CA VAL A 1 7.13 -1.06 -13.97
C VAL A 1 7.97 -0.13 -14.82
N THR A 2 7.41 1.00 -15.24
CA THR A 2 8.16 1.99 -16.02
C THR A 2 8.99 2.88 -15.09
N LEU A 3 10.06 3.50 -15.61
CA LEU A 3 10.85 4.48 -14.85
C LEU A 3 9.97 5.61 -14.28
N PHE A 4 8.94 6.02 -15.04
CA PHE A 4 7.96 7.00 -14.60
C PHE A 4 7.17 6.55 -13.36
N GLU A 5 6.68 5.31 -13.35
CA GLU A 5 5.96 4.72 -12.22
C GLU A 5 6.80 4.67 -10.94
N VAL A 6 8.11 4.40 -11.06
CA VAL A 6 9.04 4.41 -9.92
C VAL A 6 9.11 5.81 -9.30
N PHE A 7 9.26 6.86 -10.11
CA PHE A 7 9.40 8.24 -9.61
C PHE A 7 8.11 8.78 -9.00
N ILE A 8 6.94 8.52 -9.59
CA ILE A 8 5.67 8.93 -8.98
C ILE A 8 5.40 8.20 -7.66
N GLN A 9 5.82 6.93 -7.54
CA GLN A 9 5.75 6.19 -6.27
C GLN A 9 6.65 6.82 -5.20
N LEU A 10 7.89 7.20 -5.56
CA LEU A 10 8.77 7.94 -4.64
C LEU A 10 8.12 9.25 -4.17
N GLY A 11 7.49 9.99 -5.08
CA GLY A 11 6.69 11.18 -4.74
C GLY A 11 5.62 10.89 -3.68
N ALA A 12 4.81 9.85 -3.87
CA ALA A 12 3.77 9.45 -2.92
C ALA A 12 4.34 9.00 -1.57
N ILE A 13 5.46 8.27 -1.55
CA ILE A 13 6.12 7.82 -0.30
C ILE A 13 6.64 9.02 0.48
N MET A 14 7.27 9.99 -0.19
CA MET A 14 7.74 11.22 0.45
C MET A 14 6.60 11.97 1.13
N ALA A 15 5.38 11.94 0.59
CA ALA A 15 4.21 12.54 1.24
C ALA A 15 3.89 11.84 2.56
N ILE A 16 3.93 10.50 2.60
CA ILE A 16 3.71 9.74 3.84
C ILE A 16 4.80 10.09 4.87
N VAL A 17 6.06 10.13 4.46
CA VAL A 17 7.17 10.54 5.34
C VAL A 17 6.95 11.94 5.86
N ALA A 18 6.59 12.91 5.01
CA ALA A 18 6.33 14.29 5.42
C ALA A 18 5.17 14.40 6.42
N LEU A 19 4.08 13.64 6.23
CA LEU A 19 2.92 13.65 7.12
C LEU A 19 3.22 13.06 8.49
N TYR A 20 3.96 11.95 8.53
CA TYR A 20 4.17 11.17 9.76
C TYR A 20 5.59 11.29 10.33
N TRP A 21 6.44 12.17 9.79
CA TRP A 21 7.80 12.42 10.28
C TRP A 21 7.82 12.71 11.78
N LYS A 22 6.99 13.65 12.25
CA LYS A 22 6.93 13.99 13.68
C LYS A 22 6.51 12.79 14.54
N LEU A 23 5.52 12.01 14.08
CA LEU A 23 5.06 10.81 14.79
C LEU A 23 6.18 9.79 14.96
N VAL A 24 6.89 9.50 13.87
CA VAL A 24 8.01 8.54 13.83
C VAL A 24 9.20 9.04 14.64
N TRP A 25 9.55 10.32 14.52
CA TRP A 25 10.67 10.92 15.23
C TRP A 25 10.43 10.92 16.75
N THR A 26 9.24 11.30 17.19
CA THR A 26 8.88 11.28 18.62
C THR A 26 8.72 9.86 19.15
N HIS A 27 8.19 8.93 18.35
CA HIS A 27 7.93 7.55 18.77
C HIS A 27 8.65 6.56 17.86
N ARG A 28 9.98 6.48 18.01
CA ARG A 28 10.85 5.63 17.19
C ARG A 28 10.41 4.15 17.12
N ARG A 29 9.65 3.68 18.13
CA ARG A 29 9.04 2.34 18.14
C ARG A 29 8.18 2.05 16.90
N TYR A 30 7.42 3.02 16.39
CA TYR A 30 6.54 2.79 15.24
C TYR A 30 7.32 2.57 13.95
N PHE A 31 8.46 3.24 13.82
CA PHE A 31 9.40 2.98 12.74
C PHE A 31 10.05 1.61 12.86
N MET A 32 10.45 1.20 14.06
CA MET A 32 11.00 -0.15 14.28
C MET A 32 9.96 -1.25 14.01
N MET A 33 8.70 -1.02 14.39
CA MET A 33 7.59 -1.93 14.06
C MET A 33 7.30 -1.97 12.56
N ALA A 34 7.34 -0.83 11.87
CA ALA A 34 7.21 -0.78 10.41
C ALA A 34 8.34 -1.55 9.72
N LEU A 35 9.58 -1.42 10.20
CA LEU A 35 10.71 -2.22 9.72
C LEU A 35 10.54 -3.71 10.01
N ALA A 36 10.12 -4.07 11.22
CA ALA A 36 9.86 -5.46 11.58
C ALA A 36 8.77 -6.07 10.68
N GLY A 37 7.66 -5.36 10.47
CA GLY A 37 6.59 -5.79 9.56
C GLY A 37 7.03 -5.80 8.09
N PHE A 38 7.98 -4.98 7.68
CA PHE A 38 8.54 -5.05 6.34
C PHE A 38 9.33 -6.34 6.10
N LEU A 39 10.01 -6.90 7.11
CA LEU A 39 10.89 -8.07 6.94
C LEU A 39 10.19 -9.27 6.27
N PRO A 40 9.01 -9.75 6.72
CA PRO A 40 8.28 -10.81 6.01
C PRO A 40 8.01 -10.48 4.54
N THR A 41 7.58 -9.24 4.26
CA THR A 41 7.30 -8.79 2.89
C THR A 41 8.56 -8.76 2.04
N ALA A 42 9.69 -8.32 2.60
CA ALA A 42 10.97 -8.28 1.91
C ALA A 42 11.44 -9.69 1.54
N VAL A 43 11.40 -10.62 2.51
CA VAL A 43 11.80 -12.01 2.31
C VAL A 43 10.94 -12.66 1.22
N ILE A 44 9.62 -12.61 1.35
CA ILE A 44 8.70 -13.17 0.35
C ILE A 44 8.88 -12.47 -1.00
N GLY A 45 9.06 -11.15 -0.99
CA GLY A 45 9.30 -10.34 -2.19
C GLY A 45 10.51 -10.81 -2.97
N VAL A 46 11.63 -11.09 -2.31
CA VAL A 46 12.86 -11.57 -2.97
C VAL A 46 12.67 -12.95 -3.60
N PHE A 47 12.04 -13.90 -2.90
CA PHE A 47 11.84 -15.26 -3.42
C PHE A 47 10.80 -15.35 -4.54
N PHE A 48 9.76 -14.51 -4.49
CA PHE A 48 8.63 -14.57 -5.43
C PHE A 48 8.65 -13.49 -6.52
N TYR A 49 9.67 -12.62 -6.55
CA TYR A 49 9.76 -11.50 -7.50
C TYR A 49 9.57 -11.94 -8.96
N GLU A 50 10.27 -12.98 -9.40
CA GLU A 50 10.22 -13.46 -10.78
C GLU A 50 8.84 -14.05 -11.14
N ILE A 51 8.24 -14.82 -10.24
CA ILE A 51 6.91 -15.43 -10.44
C ILE A 51 5.85 -14.33 -10.58
N VAL A 52 5.89 -13.35 -9.68
CA VAL A 52 4.97 -12.21 -9.67
C VAL A 52 5.10 -11.41 -10.97
N LYS A 53 6.32 -11.09 -11.39
CA LYS A 53 6.59 -10.29 -12.58
C LYS A 53 6.18 -10.98 -13.88
N ASN A 54 6.44 -12.28 -14.01
CA ASN A 54 6.26 -13.00 -15.27
C ASN A 54 4.82 -13.52 -15.46
N ILE A 55 4.10 -13.83 -14.38
CA ILE A 55 2.75 -14.42 -14.46
C ILE A 55 1.68 -13.37 -14.18
N PHE A 56 1.77 -12.67 -13.04
CA PHE A 56 0.65 -11.89 -12.55
C PHE A 56 0.57 -10.49 -13.17
N PHE A 57 1.69 -9.86 -13.48
CA PHE A 57 1.69 -8.54 -14.12
C PHE A 57 1.23 -8.57 -15.59
N GLN A 58 1.23 -9.73 -16.23
CA GLN A 58 0.82 -9.89 -17.63
C GLN A 58 -0.67 -10.18 -17.80
N SER A 59 -1.39 -10.48 -16.71
CA SER A 59 -2.79 -10.88 -16.78
C SER A 59 -3.71 -9.83 -16.15
N THR A 60 -4.40 -9.07 -17.01
CA THR A 60 -5.47 -8.14 -16.60
C THR A 60 -6.58 -8.88 -15.84
N VAL A 61 -6.86 -10.13 -16.20
CA VAL A 61 -7.84 -10.99 -15.50
C VAL A 61 -7.43 -11.23 -14.04
N LEU A 62 -6.17 -11.54 -13.77
CA LEU A 62 -5.68 -11.75 -12.39
C LEU A 62 -5.75 -10.46 -11.56
N ILE A 63 -5.39 -9.32 -12.15
CA ILE A 63 -5.51 -8.00 -11.50
C ILE A 63 -6.97 -7.71 -11.14
N ALA A 64 -7.88 -7.92 -12.09
CA ALA A 64 -9.30 -7.69 -11.90
C ALA A 64 -9.90 -8.62 -10.84
N PHE A 65 -9.53 -9.89 -10.85
CA PHE A 65 -9.93 -10.85 -9.84
C PHE A 65 -9.44 -10.44 -8.44
N ALA A 66 -8.17 -10.03 -8.30
CA ALA A 66 -7.62 -9.54 -7.05
C ALA A 66 -8.34 -8.28 -6.53
N LEU A 67 -8.77 -7.37 -7.41
CA LEU A 67 -9.59 -6.21 -7.04
C LEU A 67 -10.92 -6.64 -6.42
N VAL A 68 -11.65 -7.56 -7.09
CA VAL A 68 -12.93 -8.10 -6.62
C VAL A 68 -12.76 -8.83 -5.29
N VAL A 69 -11.80 -9.75 -5.19
CA VAL A 69 -11.58 -10.55 -3.97
C VAL A 69 -11.29 -9.66 -2.76
N VAL A 70 -10.35 -8.71 -2.88
CA VAL A 70 -10.06 -7.80 -1.76
C VAL A 70 -11.25 -6.88 -1.45
N GLY A 71 -12.01 -6.47 -2.46
CA GLY A 71 -13.26 -5.74 -2.25
C GLY A 71 -14.28 -6.56 -1.44
N LEU A 72 -14.47 -7.83 -1.77
CA LEU A 72 -15.32 -8.73 -0.99
C LEU A 72 -14.81 -8.88 0.45
N LEU A 73 -13.50 -9.00 0.65
CA LEU A 73 -12.91 -9.06 2.00
C LEU A 73 -13.18 -7.79 2.82
N PHE A 74 -13.22 -6.61 2.21
CA PHE A 74 -13.63 -5.37 2.90
C PHE A 74 -15.09 -5.46 3.37
N ILE A 75 -16.00 -5.96 2.52
CA ILE A 75 -17.41 -6.13 2.91
C ILE A 75 -17.52 -7.14 4.06
N ILE A 76 -16.82 -8.27 3.96
CA ILE A 76 -16.85 -9.33 4.96
C ILE A 76 -16.36 -8.80 6.31
N VAL A 77 -15.17 -8.17 6.36
CA VAL A 77 -14.60 -7.71 7.63
C VAL A 77 -15.47 -6.65 8.30
N GLU A 78 -16.10 -5.77 7.52
CA GLU A 78 -17.02 -4.76 8.06
C GLU A 78 -18.32 -5.38 8.58
N LYS A 79 -18.87 -6.39 7.88
CA LYS A 79 -20.07 -7.12 8.32
C LYS A 79 -19.87 -7.97 9.57
N LEU A 80 -18.62 -8.20 10.01
CA LEU A 80 -18.36 -8.85 11.29
C LEU A 80 -18.63 -7.94 12.50
N HIS A 81 -18.88 -6.64 12.30
CA HIS A 81 -19.21 -5.67 13.36
C HIS A 81 -18.27 -5.74 14.58
N LEU A 82 -16.97 -5.88 14.30
CA LEU A 82 -15.96 -6.09 15.31
C LEU A 82 -15.86 -4.86 16.26
N PRO A 83 -15.84 -5.01 17.60
CA PRO A 83 -15.53 -3.90 18.51
C PRO A 83 -14.10 -3.39 18.32
N LEU A 84 -13.95 -2.30 17.58
CA LEU A 84 -12.67 -1.65 17.29
C LEU A 84 -12.26 -0.71 18.43
N HIS A 85 -11.41 -1.19 19.33
CA HIS A 85 -11.01 -0.45 20.53
C HIS A 85 -9.50 -0.19 20.60
N LYS A 86 -8.67 -1.01 19.95
CA LYS A 86 -7.22 -0.83 19.93
C LYS A 86 -6.81 0.38 19.09
N THR A 87 -5.76 1.04 19.50
CA THR A 87 -5.17 2.23 18.87
C THR A 87 -3.73 1.94 18.47
N LEU A 88 -3.06 2.86 17.78
CA LEU A 88 -1.63 2.73 17.50
C LEU A 88 -0.77 2.50 18.76
N ARG A 89 -1.26 2.91 19.94
CA ARG A 89 -0.52 2.75 21.19
C ARG A 89 -0.39 1.30 21.64
N ASP A 90 -1.37 0.49 21.27
CA ASP A 90 -1.49 -0.94 21.62
C ASP A 90 -0.71 -1.83 20.65
N LEU A 91 -0.13 -1.24 19.60
CA LEU A 91 0.60 -1.95 18.56
C LEU A 91 1.81 -2.70 19.13
N THR A 92 1.88 -4.00 18.83
CA THR A 92 3.00 -4.87 19.21
C THR A 92 3.83 -5.26 18.00
N TYR A 93 5.05 -5.77 18.22
CA TYR A 93 5.86 -6.36 17.15
C TYR A 93 5.18 -7.58 16.52
N HIS A 94 4.43 -8.35 17.31
CA HIS A 94 3.65 -9.48 16.80
C HIS A 94 2.60 -9.02 15.78
N ASP A 95 1.84 -7.97 16.11
CA ASP A 95 0.87 -7.38 15.18
C ASP A 95 1.55 -6.85 13.91
N ALA A 96 2.73 -6.21 14.06
CA ALA A 96 3.50 -5.71 12.94
C ALA A 96 3.96 -6.83 11.99
N ILE A 97 4.42 -7.96 12.52
CA ILE A 97 4.80 -9.14 11.72
C ILE A 97 3.60 -9.73 10.99
N ILE A 98 2.44 -9.84 11.66
CA ILE A 98 1.19 -10.29 11.04
C ILE A 98 0.80 -9.36 9.88
N CYS A 99 0.86 -8.04 10.09
CA CYS A 99 0.64 -7.06 9.03
C CYS A 99 1.63 -7.22 7.88
N GLY A 100 2.89 -7.56 8.16
CA GLY A 100 3.93 -7.85 7.17
C GLY A 100 3.63 -9.07 6.31
N ILE A 101 3.20 -10.16 6.94
CA ILE A 101 2.75 -11.37 6.24
C ILE A 101 1.55 -11.03 5.35
N ALA A 102 0.57 -10.30 5.88
CA ALA A 102 -0.59 -9.84 5.12
C ALA A 102 -0.19 -8.96 3.92
N GLN A 103 0.73 -8.03 4.13
CA GLN A 103 1.23 -7.15 3.08
C GLN A 103 1.99 -7.91 1.98
N SER A 104 2.55 -9.08 2.28
CA SER A 104 3.23 -9.91 1.28
C SER A 104 2.28 -10.40 0.18
N PHE A 105 0.99 -10.58 0.49
CA PHE A 105 -0.01 -10.87 -0.55
C PHE A 105 -0.18 -9.72 -1.55
N ALA A 106 0.18 -8.50 -1.16
CA ALA A 106 0.12 -7.33 -2.03
C ALA A 106 1.31 -7.23 -3.01
N LEU A 107 2.17 -8.25 -3.05
CA LEU A 107 3.04 -8.51 -4.20
C LEU A 107 2.20 -8.86 -5.44
N LEU A 108 1.03 -9.49 -5.26
CA LEU A 108 0.10 -9.77 -6.35
C LEU A 108 -0.52 -8.46 -6.88
N PRO A 109 -0.33 -8.12 -8.17
CA PRO A 109 -1.00 -7.00 -8.82
C PRO A 109 -2.52 -7.01 -8.59
N GLY A 110 -3.08 -5.82 -8.31
CA GLY A 110 -4.50 -5.66 -7.96
C GLY A 110 -4.80 -5.84 -6.47
N VAL A 111 -3.97 -6.55 -5.70
CA VAL A 111 -4.08 -6.60 -4.23
C VAL A 111 -3.58 -5.27 -3.65
N SER A 112 -4.43 -4.58 -2.89
CA SER A 112 -4.07 -3.29 -2.28
C SER A 112 -3.23 -3.48 -1.03
N ARG A 113 -1.99 -2.98 -1.02
CA ARG A 113 -1.06 -3.01 0.14
C ARG A 113 -1.71 -2.44 1.39
N VAL A 114 -2.19 -1.20 1.32
CA VAL A 114 -2.89 -0.54 2.42
C VAL A 114 -4.15 -1.32 2.80
N GLY A 115 -4.87 -1.85 1.81
CA GLY A 115 -6.11 -2.59 2.03
C GLY A 115 -5.95 -3.89 2.80
N VAL A 116 -4.98 -4.73 2.44
CA VAL A 116 -4.77 -6.01 3.13
C VAL A 116 -4.29 -5.82 4.57
N VAL A 117 -3.46 -4.81 4.81
CA VAL A 117 -3.05 -4.44 6.17
C VAL A 117 -4.24 -3.91 6.97
N LEU A 118 -5.08 -3.05 6.37
CA LEU A 118 -6.31 -2.58 6.99
C LEU A 118 -7.21 -3.74 7.44
N ILE A 119 -7.53 -4.69 6.54
CA ILE A 119 -8.36 -5.86 6.86
C ILE A 119 -7.83 -6.58 8.10
N VAL A 120 -6.54 -6.90 8.10
CA VAL A 120 -5.92 -7.68 9.17
C VAL A 120 -5.87 -6.90 10.49
N MET A 121 -5.61 -5.60 10.44
CA MET A 121 -5.68 -4.76 11.64
C MET A 121 -7.10 -4.62 12.20
N LEU A 122 -8.13 -4.58 11.34
CA LEU A 122 -9.52 -4.60 11.79
C LEU A 122 -9.88 -5.93 12.47
N LEU A 123 -9.43 -7.06 11.91
CA LEU A 123 -9.56 -8.38 12.53
C LEU A 123 -8.89 -8.43 13.91
N MET A 124 -7.73 -7.75 14.06
CA MET A 124 -7.01 -7.57 15.32
C MET A 124 -7.62 -6.49 16.25
N ARG A 125 -8.75 -5.88 15.86
CA ARG A 125 -9.57 -4.90 16.61
C ARG A 125 -9.00 -3.49 16.73
N TYR A 126 -8.12 -3.09 15.80
CA TYR A 126 -7.64 -1.71 15.71
C TYR A 126 -8.69 -0.79 15.10
N LYS A 127 -8.74 0.46 15.55
CA LYS A 127 -9.55 1.51 14.93
C LYS A 127 -9.10 1.76 13.49
N ARG A 128 -10.05 2.00 12.58
CA ARG A 128 -9.80 2.17 11.13
C ARG A 128 -8.75 3.24 10.82
N ALA A 129 -8.84 4.39 11.49
CA ALA A 129 -7.88 5.48 11.31
C ALA A 129 -6.45 5.09 11.77
N ASP A 130 -6.32 4.43 12.92
CA ASP A 130 -5.03 3.94 13.41
C ASP A 130 -4.46 2.84 12.51
N ALA A 131 -5.32 1.94 12.04
CA ALA A 131 -4.95 0.90 11.09
C ALA A 131 -4.45 1.49 9.76
N ALA A 132 -5.10 2.55 9.26
CA ALA A 132 -4.66 3.27 8.07
C ALA A 132 -3.28 3.89 8.28
N VAL A 133 -3.06 4.59 9.41
CA VAL A 133 -1.76 5.19 9.73
C VAL A 133 -0.66 4.14 9.76
N PHE A 134 -0.85 3.01 10.46
CA PHE A 134 0.19 1.98 10.49
C PHE A 134 0.40 1.32 9.11
N SER A 135 -0.67 1.11 8.34
CA SER A 135 -0.56 0.58 6.97
C SER A 135 0.26 1.48 6.04
N PHE A 136 0.21 2.80 6.24
CA PHE A 136 1.09 3.72 5.51
C PHE A 136 2.53 3.62 6.00
N LEU A 137 2.76 3.52 7.32
CA LEU A 137 4.11 3.42 7.88
C LEU A 137 4.85 2.16 7.41
N ILE A 138 4.21 0.99 7.42
CA ILE A 138 4.80 -0.27 6.93
C ILE A 138 5.00 -0.27 5.39
N ALA A 139 4.16 0.46 4.66
CA ALA A 139 4.31 0.60 3.22
C ALA A 139 5.56 1.42 2.84
N VAL A 140 6.00 2.40 3.66
CA VAL A 140 7.20 3.22 3.37
C VAL A 140 8.46 2.38 3.09
N PRO A 141 8.98 1.55 4.02
CA PRO A 141 10.18 0.76 3.76
C PRO A 141 9.98 -0.22 2.60
N THR A 142 8.77 -0.76 2.45
CA THR A 142 8.42 -1.70 1.38
C THR A 142 8.51 -1.05 0.00
N MET A 143 7.89 0.12 -0.16
CA MET A 143 7.88 0.85 -1.41
C MET A 143 9.25 1.44 -1.73
N LEU A 144 9.99 1.95 -0.73
CA LEU A 144 11.37 2.41 -0.94
C LEU A 144 12.26 1.27 -1.43
N GLY A 145 12.15 0.08 -0.83
CA GLY A 145 12.91 -1.09 -1.26
C GLY A 145 12.59 -1.51 -2.70
N ALA A 146 11.30 -1.57 -3.05
CA ALA A 146 10.87 -1.90 -4.41
C ALA A 146 11.31 -0.85 -5.44
N SER A 147 11.10 0.45 -5.15
CA SER A 147 11.51 1.55 -6.02
C SER A 147 13.03 1.61 -6.19
N ALA A 148 13.81 1.35 -5.14
CA ALA A 148 15.26 1.28 -5.22
C ALA A 148 15.73 0.12 -6.12
N LEU A 149 15.12 -1.06 -5.98
CA LEU A 149 15.43 -2.22 -6.83
C LEU A 149 15.11 -1.94 -8.31
N ASP A 150 13.94 -1.38 -8.60
CA ASP A 150 13.53 -1.06 -9.96
C ASP A 150 14.38 0.08 -10.56
N PHE A 151 14.80 1.07 -9.75
CA PHE A 151 15.70 2.13 -10.17
C PHE A 151 17.08 1.59 -10.55
N VAL A 152 17.66 0.68 -9.76
CA VAL A 152 18.96 0.05 -10.06
C VAL A 152 18.91 -0.77 -11.34
N LYS A 153 17.76 -1.37 -11.66
CA LYS A 153 17.54 -2.13 -12.91
C LYS A 153 17.24 -1.25 -14.13
N THR A 154 17.08 0.06 -13.95
CA THR A 154 16.81 0.99 -15.06
C THR A 154 18.12 1.32 -15.79
N ASP A 155 18.08 1.30 -17.12
CA ASP A 155 19.19 1.76 -17.95
C ASP A 155 19.44 3.26 -17.76
N ALA A 156 20.65 3.61 -17.32
CA ALA A 156 21.07 4.99 -17.10
C ALA A 156 21.02 5.85 -18.38
N GLY A 157 21.11 5.23 -19.57
CA GLY A 157 20.97 5.93 -20.85
C GLY A 157 19.59 6.56 -21.09
N LEU A 158 18.57 6.16 -20.33
CA LEU A 158 17.22 6.72 -20.39
C LEU A 158 17.10 8.07 -19.64
N LEU A 159 18.09 8.44 -18.81
CA LEU A 159 18.06 9.61 -17.94
C LEU A 159 18.50 10.90 -18.65
N THR A 160 17.83 11.25 -19.74
CA THR A 160 18.05 12.54 -20.42
C THR A 160 17.45 13.71 -19.62
N SER A 161 17.94 14.94 -19.87
CA SER A 161 17.44 16.15 -19.17
C SER A 161 15.93 16.34 -19.31
N ASN A 162 15.38 16.11 -20.50
CA ASN A 162 13.94 16.20 -20.74
C ASN A 162 13.16 15.16 -19.95
N VAL A 163 13.65 13.91 -19.91
CA VAL A 163 13.04 12.84 -19.11
C VAL A 163 13.07 13.18 -17.62
N MET A 164 14.18 13.71 -17.11
CA MET A 164 14.29 14.13 -15.71
C MET A 164 13.27 15.19 -15.31
N VAL A 165 13.00 16.17 -16.18
CA VAL A 165 11.96 17.18 -15.94
C VAL A 165 10.57 16.52 -15.85
N THR A 166 10.24 15.62 -16.77
CA THR A 166 8.96 14.88 -16.74
C THR A 166 8.82 14.03 -15.48
N LEU A 167 9.86 13.31 -15.08
CA LEU A 167 9.86 12.52 -13.84
C LEU A 167 9.68 13.39 -12.60
N ALA A 168 10.36 14.54 -12.53
CA ALA A 168 10.25 15.47 -11.41
C ALA A 168 8.84 16.06 -11.28
N ILE A 169 8.23 16.48 -12.40
CA ILE A 169 6.85 16.98 -12.41
C ILE A 169 5.87 15.89 -11.94
N GLY A 170 6.03 14.66 -12.45
CA GLY A 170 5.20 13.52 -12.04
C GLY A 170 5.34 13.22 -10.55
N ALA A 171 6.57 13.18 -10.02
CA ALA A 171 6.83 12.96 -8.61
C ALA A 171 6.26 14.08 -7.73
N ALA A 172 6.38 15.34 -8.14
CA ALA A 172 5.82 16.49 -7.42
C ALA A 172 4.29 16.46 -7.39
N ALA A 173 3.66 16.15 -8.53
CA ALA A 173 2.20 15.99 -8.62
C ALA A 173 1.73 14.84 -7.70
N ALA A 174 2.38 13.68 -7.77
CA ALA A 174 2.07 12.54 -6.92
C ALA A 174 2.24 12.84 -5.43
N PHE A 175 3.31 13.57 -5.05
CA PHE A 175 3.52 14.04 -3.68
C PHE A 175 2.37 14.93 -3.20
N ALA A 176 2.00 15.96 -3.97
CA ALA A 176 0.93 16.88 -3.61
C ALA A 176 -0.43 16.16 -3.48
N THR A 177 -0.77 15.29 -4.45
CA THR A 177 -2.00 14.51 -4.40
C THR A 177 -2.00 13.55 -3.21
N ALA A 178 -0.90 12.84 -2.96
CA ALA A 178 -0.80 11.91 -1.84
C ALA A 178 -0.95 12.61 -0.48
N LEU A 179 -0.41 13.83 -0.30
CA LEU A 179 -0.61 14.62 0.92
C LEU A 179 -2.09 14.85 1.22
N VAL A 180 -2.87 15.21 0.19
CA VAL A 180 -4.30 15.48 0.32
C VAL A 180 -5.06 14.17 0.53
N SER A 181 -4.81 13.16 -0.30
CA SER A 181 -5.50 11.87 -0.27
C SER A 181 -5.29 11.12 1.04
N VAL A 182 -4.08 11.09 1.59
CA VAL A 182 -3.79 10.41 2.87
C VAL A 182 -4.51 11.11 4.02
N LYS A 183 -4.44 12.44 4.11
CA LYS A 183 -5.16 13.20 5.14
C LYS A 183 -6.67 13.00 5.05
N TRP A 184 -7.21 13.08 3.84
CA TRP A 184 -8.63 12.86 3.59
C TRP A 184 -9.05 11.44 3.97
N LEU A 185 -8.30 10.43 3.55
CA LEU A 185 -8.62 9.03 3.84
C LEU A 185 -8.61 8.75 5.34
N VAL A 186 -7.61 9.22 6.08
CA VAL A 186 -7.57 9.04 7.54
C VAL A 186 -8.75 9.77 8.21
N GLY A 187 -9.08 10.98 7.76
CA GLY A 187 -10.24 11.72 8.27
C GLY A 187 -11.57 11.03 7.94
N PHE A 188 -11.69 10.45 6.75
CA PHE A 188 -12.86 9.67 6.33
C PHE A 188 -13.03 8.43 7.21
N LEU A 189 -11.97 7.67 7.43
CA LEU A 189 -11.97 6.44 8.23
C LEU A 189 -12.21 6.65 9.73
N GLN A 190 -12.18 7.90 10.21
CA GLN A 190 -12.64 8.22 11.57
C GLN A 190 -14.16 8.14 11.70
N LYS A 191 -14.91 8.32 10.61
CA LYS A 191 -16.37 8.47 10.61
C LYS A 191 -17.09 7.41 9.77
N HIS A 192 -16.37 6.77 8.86
CA HIS A 192 -16.93 5.85 7.88
C HIS A 192 -16.19 4.50 7.87
N ASP A 193 -16.84 3.49 7.31
CA ASP A 193 -16.31 2.15 7.12
C ASP A 193 -15.67 1.98 5.73
N LEU A 194 -15.18 0.77 5.45
CA LEU A 194 -14.54 0.45 4.17
C LEU A 194 -15.52 0.06 3.05
N GLN A 195 -16.84 0.04 3.28
CA GLN A 195 -17.79 -0.49 2.30
C GLN A 195 -17.79 0.31 0.98
N GLY A 196 -17.68 1.64 1.05
CA GLY A 196 -17.57 2.48 -0.15
C GLY A 196 -16.37 2.10 -1.03
N PHE A 197 -15.21 1.86 -0.40
CA PHE A 197 -14.01 1.39 -1.11
C PHE A 197 -14.18 -0.03 -1.64
N ALA A 198 -14.94 -0.87 -0.93
CA ALA A 198 -15.23 -2.23 -1.35
C ALA A 198 -16.02 -2.25 -2.66
N PHE A 199 -17.12 -1.51 -2.74
CA PHE A 199 -17.93 -1.40 -3.94
C PHE A 199 -17.14 -0.80 -5.11
N TYR A 200 -16.34 0.25 -4.85
CA TYR A 200 -15.45 0.82 -5.86
C TYR A 200 -14.50 -0.23 -6.45
N ARG A 201 -13.85 -1.04 -5.59
CA ARG A 201 -12.92 -2.09 -6.04
C ARG A 201 -13.61 -3.19 -6.84
N ILE A 202 -14.78 -3.63 -6.39
CA ILE A 202 -15.56 -4.67 -7.09
C ILE A 202 -16.00 -4.17 -8.46
N ALA A 203 -16.57 -2.96 -8.51
CA ALA A 203 -16.98 -2.33 -9.77
C ALA A 203 -15.80 -2.18 -10.74
N LEU A 204 -14.66 -1.67 -10.26
CA LEU A 204 -13.46 -1.51 -11.08
C LEU A 204 -12.94 -2.87 -11.60
N GLY A 205 -12.96 -3.91 -10.76
CA GLY A 205 -12.58 -5.26 -11.19
C GLY A 205 -13.48 -5.78 -12.32
N PHE A 206 -14.80 -5.64 -12.19
CA PHE A 206 -15.73 -6.02 -13.26
C PHE A 206 -15.55 -5.17 -14.52
N SER A 207 -15.31 -3.87 -14.39
CA SER A 207 -15.02 -3.00 -15.54
C SER A 207 -13.76 -3.44 -16.30
N LEU A 208 -12.70 -3.83 -15.58
CA LEU A 208 -11.49 -4.36 -16.19
C LEU A 208 -11.70 -5.70 -16.89
N LEU A 209 -12.51 -6.59 -16.32
CA LEU A 209 -12.88 -7.84 -16.99
C LEU A 209 -13.69 -7.57 -18.27
N PHE A 210 -14.65 -6.65 -18.21
CA PHE A 210 -15.46 -6.28 -19.37
C PHE A 210 -14.64 -5.66 -20.49
N LEU A 211 -13.68 -4.78 -20.17
CA LEU A 211 -12.80 -4.15 -21.16
C LEU A 211 -11.74 -5.11 -21.73
N HIS A 212 -11.51 -6.25 -21.08
CA HIS A 212 -10.57 -7.27 -21.53
C HIS A 212 -11.20 -8.31 -22.47
N LEU A 213 -12.53 -8.45 -22.43
CA LEU A 213 -13.33 -9.26 -23.36
C LEU A 213 -13.49 -8.53 -24.70
#